data_AF-A0A966UHY7-F1
#
_entry.id   AF-A0A966UHY7-F1
#
_cell.length_a   1.000
_cell.length_b   1.000
_cell.length_c   1.000
_cell.angle_alpha   90.00
_cell.angle_beta   90.00
_cell.angle_gamma   90.00
#
_symmetry.space_group_name_H-M   'P 1'
#
loop_
_entity.id
_entity.type
_entity.pdbx_description
1 polymer ?
#
loop_
_entity_poly.entity_id
_entity_poly.type
_entity_poly.pdbx_seq_one_letter_code
_entity_poly.pdbx_strand_id
1 'polypeptide(L)'
;LMKNRGFKEVYQIDGGIVRYGEEFGDDSLWEGSLYVFDKRLKVDFSDHAKVLGKCDYCSSSANQFYDCANLECRCLFLVCQDCAEKTSKILCPNCLAKADASAN
;
A
#
# COMPACT_ATOMS: atom_id res chain seq x y z
N LEU A 1 13.84 -19.37 14.89
CA LEU A 1 13.33 -18.80 16.16
C LEU A 1 12.22 -19.67 16.79
N MET A 2 11.06 -19.85 16.15
CA MET A 2 9.92 -20.55 16.77
C MET A 2 10.21 -22.01 17.14
N LYS A 3 10.87 -22.78 16.26
CA LYS A 3 11.34 -24.14 16.57
C LYS A 3 12.22 -24.19 17.83
N ASN A 4 13.16 -23.24 17.96
CA ASN A 4 14.04 -23.14 19.12
C ASN A 4 13.30 -22.76 20.41
N ARG A 5 12.09 -22.18 20.31
CA ARG A 5 11.21 -21.90 21.44
C ARG A 5 10.25 -23.06 21.78
N GLY A 6 10.42 -24.22 21.15
CA GLY A 6 9.67 -25.45 21.46
C GLY A 6 8.37 -25.66 20.67
N PHE A 7 8.05 -24.80 19.70
CA PHE A 7 6.91 -25.01 18.81
C PHE A 7 7.18 -26.20 17.87
N LYS A 8 6.28 -27.19 17.88
CA LYS A 8 6.41 -28.43 17.10
C LYS A 8 5.81 -28.35 15.70
N GLU A 9 4.71 -27.62 15.55
CA GLU A 9 3.98 -27.49 14.30
C GLU A 9 4.13 -26.06 13.77
N VAL A 10 5.20 -25.86 12.98
CA VAL A 10 5.51 -24.57 12.36
C VAL A 10 5.60 -24.78 10.87
N TYR A 11 4.73 -24.10 10.14
CA TYR A 11 4.65 -24.17 8.68
C TYR A 11 4.96 -22.80 8.08
N GLN A 12 5.43 -22.81 6.84
CA GLN A 12 5.71 -21.61 6.06
C GLN A 12 5.17 -21.84 4.65
N ILE A 13 4.71 -20.78 4.00
CA ILE A 13 4.32 -20.82 2.59
C ILE A 13 5.60 -21.01 1.76
N ASP A 14 5.70 -22.12 1.03
CA ASP A 14 6.85 -22.36 0.16
C ASP A 14 6.90 -21.32 -0.96
N GLY A 15 8.05 -20.66 -1.13
CA GLY A 15 8.20 -19.53 -2.06
C GLY A 15 7.50 -18.23 -1.64
N GLY A 16 6.80 -18.21 -0.49
CA GLY A 16 6.18 -17.01 0.07
C GLY A 16 4.96 -16.49 -0.69
N ILE A 17 4.53 -15.28 -0.35
CA ILE A 17 3.28 -14.68 -0.83
C ILE A 17 3.30 -14.42 -2.35
N VAL A 18 4.45 -14.03 -2.92
CA VAL A 18 4.56 -13.78 -4.37
C VAL A 18 4.22 -15.03 -5.16
N ARG A 19 4.82 -16.17 -4.82
CA ARG A 19 4.56 -17.44 -5.51
C ARG A 19 3.11 -17.90 -5.36
N TYR A 20 2.53 -17.73 -4.16
CA TYR A 20 1.12 -18.03 -3.93
C TYR A 20 0.21 -17.16 -4.82
N GLY A 21 0.46 -15.86 -4.89
CA GLY A 21 -0.33 -14.94 -5.71
C GLY A 21 -0.15 -15.18 -7.22
N GLU A 22 1.04 -15.58 -7.67
CA GLU A 22 1.27 -15.96 -9.07
C GLU A 22 0.52 -17.25 -9.47
N GLU A 23 0.38 -18.20 -8.56
CA GLU A 23 -0.26 -19.49 -8.84
C GLU A 23 -1.78 -19.45 -8.68
N PHE A 24 -2.28 -18.74 -7.65
CA PHE A 24 -3.69 -18.76 -7.27
C PHE A 24 -4.41 -17.42 -7.46
N GLY A 25 -3.68 -16.31 -7.42
CA GLY A 25 -4.21 -14.96 -7.62
C GLY A 25 -5.43 -14.62 -6.78
N ASP A 26 -6.23 -13.68 -7.29
CA ASP A 26 -7.46 -13.18 -6.68
C ASP A 26 -8.67 -14.15 -6.80
N ASP A 27 -8.49 -15.32 -7.45
CA ASP A 27 -9.50 -16.39 -7.56
C ASP A 27 -9.46 -17.38 -6.37
N SER A 28 -8.62 -17.10 -5.36
CA SER A 28 -8.40 -17.95 -4.18
C SER A 28 -8.45 -17.13 -2.89
N LEU A 29 -7.58 -17.39 -1.91
CA LEU A 29 -7.60 -16.72 -0.61
C LEU A 29 -6.85 -15.38 -0.57
N TRP A 30 -6.30 -14.93 -1.71
CA TRP A 30 -5.65 -13.62 -1.81
C TRP A 30 -6.68 -12.54 -2.17
N GLU A 31 -6.55 -11.34 -1.58
CA GLU A 31 -7.33 -10.17 -1.97
C GLU A 31 -6.45 -8.93 -2.14
N GLY A 32 -6.49 -8.32 -3.32
CA GLY A 32 -6.01 -6.97 -3.57
C GLY A 32 -4.53 -6.85 -3.91
N SER A 33 -3.96 -5.67 -3.70
CA SER A 33 -2.58 -5.38 -4.12
C SER A 33 -1.54 -5.88 -3.12
N LEU A 34 -0.50 -6.58 -3.58
CA LEU A 34 0.68 -6.91 -2.78
C LEU A 34 1.63 -5.72 -2.73
N TYR A 35 1.93 -5.21 -1.53
CA TYR A 35 2.98 -4.21 -1.36
C TYR A 35 4.38 -4.81 -1.63
N VAL A 36 5.18 -4.11 -2.44
CA VAL A 36 6.56 -4.52 -2.78
C VAL A 36 7.56 -3.41 -2.46
N PHE A 37 8.74 -3.80 -1.98
CA PHE A 37 9.79 -2.88 -1.52
C PHE A 37 10.70 -2.40 -2.66
N ASP A 38 10.09 -1.97 -3.76
CA ASP A 38 10.78 -1.32 -4.88
C ASP A 38 9.91 -0.21 -5.49
N LYS A 39 10.37 0.38 -6.59
CA LYS A 39 9.70 1.54 -7.23
C LYS A 39 8.27 1.27 -7.68
N ARG A 40 7.86 0.00 -7.83
CA ARG A 40 6.48 -0.36 -8.19
C ARG A 40 5.52 -0.08 -7.05
N LEU A 41 5.98 -0.18 -5.79
CA LEU A 41 5.23 -0.09 -4.54
C LEU A 41 4.13 -1.13 -4.36
N LYS A 42 3.49 -1.58 -5.44
CA LYS A 42 2.52 -2.66 -5.44
C LYS A 42 2.63 -3.55 -6.68
N VAL A 43 2.09 -4.75 -6.56
CA VAL A 43 1.78 -5.67 -7.65
C VAL A 43 0.33 -6.14 -7.47
N ASP A 44 -0.42 -6.15 -8.56
CA ASP A 44 -1.72 -6.82 -8.64
C ASP A 44 -1.52 -8.16 -9.36
N PHE A 45 -2.12 -9.24 -8.87
CA PHE A 45 -1.96 -10.58 -9.48
C PHE A 45 -2.95 -10.83 -10.62
N SER A 46 -4.05 -10.06 -10.70
CA SER A 46 -5.01 -10.10 -11.79
C SER A 46 -5.49 -8.71 -12.19
N ASP A 47 -6.27 -8.63 -13.28
CA ASP A 47 -6.93 -7.41 -13.75
C ASP A 47 -8.19 -7.04 -12.95
N HIS A 48 -8.64 -7.94 -12.07
CA HIS A 48 -9.82 -7.80 -11.22
C HIS A 48 -9.47 -7.79 -9.73
N ALA A 49 -8.21 -7.52 -9.38
CA ALA A 49 -7.76 -7.38 -8.01
C ALA A 49 -8.60 -6.34 -7.26
N LYS A 50 -9.09 -6.74 -6.08
CA LYS A 50 -9.99 -5.89 -5.28
C LYS A 50 -9.24 -4.69 -4.70
N VAL A 51 -9.79 -3.49 -4.87
CA VAL A 51 -9.21 -2.28 -4.26
C VAL A 51 -9.64 -2.19 -2.79
N LEU A 52 -8.75 -2.59 -1.89
CA LEU A 52 -9.01 -2.61 -0.44
C LEU A 52 -8.78 -1.27 0.26
N GLY A 53 -7.88 -0.44 -0.27
CA GLY A 53 -7.49 0.83 0.34
C GLY A 53 -8.44 1.98 0.03
N LYS A 54 -8.26 3.08 0.75
CA LYS A 54 -9.00 4.33 0.57
C LYS A 54 -8.04 5.49 0.43
N CYS A 55 -8.40 6.45 -0.41
CA CYS A 55 -7.67 7.69 -0.61
C CYS A 55 -7.68 8.49 0.69
N ASP A 56 -6.50 8.91 1.16
CA ASP A 56 -6.35 9.69 2.39
C ASP A 56 -6.89 11.13 2.26
N TYR A 57 -7.22 11.59 1.04
CA TYR A 57 -7.79 12.93 0.81
C TYR A 57 -9.32 12.92 0.74
N CYS A 58 -9.91 11.94 0.06
CA CYS A 58 -11.35 11.95 -0.25
C CYS A 58 -12.08 10.66 0.11
N SER A 59 -11.39 9.68 0.69
CA SER A 59 -11.92 8.37 1.10
C SER A 59 -12.48 7.47 -0.02
N SER A 60 -12.38 7.88 -1.29
CA SER A 60 -12.67 6.99 -2.44
C SER A 60 -11.70 5.81 -2.50
N SER A 61 -12.04 4.75 -3.24
CA SER A 61 -11.15 3.58 -3.39
C SER A 61 -9.79 3.97 -3.97
N ALA A 62 -8.71 3.52 -3.34
CA ALA A 62 -7.35 3.76 -3.80
C ALA A 62 -6.43 2.61 -3.39
N ASN A 63 -5.52 2.22 -4.28
CA ASN A 63 -4.41 1.32 -3.98
C ASN A 63 -3.05 1.90 -4.40
N GLN A 64 -3.01 3.13 -4.93
CA GLN A 64 -1.77 3.76 -5.34
C GLN A 64 -1.09 4.49 -4.17
N PHE A 65 0.14 4.10 -3.89
CA PHE A 65 0.98 4.74 -2.89
C PHE A 65 1.72 5.95 -3.45
N TYR A 66 1.88 6.96 -2.60
CA TYR A 66 2.68 8.15 -2.85
C TYR A 66 3.54 8.48 -1.63
N ASP A 67 4.78 8.89 -1.88
CA ASP A 67 5.62 9.54 -0.89
C ASP A 67 5.14 10.99 -0.68
N CYS A 68 5.17 11.44 0.57
CA CYS A 68 4.94 12.85 0.87
C CYS A 68 5.99 13.73 0.18
N ALA A 69 5.55 14.76 -0.55
CA ALA A 69 6.41 15.71 -1.24
C ALA A 69 7.29 16.55 -0.31
N ASN A 70 7.02 16.55 1.01
CA ASN A 70 7.93 17.12 2.00
C ASN A 70 9.12 16.17 2.22
N LEU A 71 10.33 16.61 1.86
CA LEU A 71 11.57 15.82 1.93
C LEU A 71 12.00 15.41 3.34
N GLU A 72 11.51 16.09 4.38
CA GLU A 72 11.73 15.70 5.78
C GLU A 72 10.73 14.65 6.27
N CYS A 73 9.63 14.46 5.52
CA CYS A 73 8.62 13.46 5.81
C CYS A 73 9.05 12.07 5.29
N ARG A 74 8.54 11.03 5.95
CA ARG A 74 8.72 9.62 5.57
C ARG A 74 7.38 8.89 5.47
N CYS A 75 6.28 9.64 5.34
CA CYS A 75 4.96 9.08 5.18
C CYS A 75 4.76 8.58 3.76
N LEU A 76 4.42 7.30 3.65
CA LEU A 76 3.86 6.68 2.48
C LEU A 76 2.34 6.52 2.70
N PHE A 77 1.53 6.97 1.76
CA PHE A 77 0.07 7.03 1.93
C PHE A 77 -0.67 6.85 0.60
N LEU A 78 -1.99 6.64 0.63
CA LEU A 78 -2.79 6.31 -0.53
C LEU A 78 -3.51 7.53 -1.10
N VAL A 79 -3.39 7.72 -2.41
CA VAL A 79 -4.10 8.79 -3.12
C VAL A 79 -4.74 8.21 -4.39
N CYS A 80 -6.03 8.46 -4.60
CA CYS A 80 -6.70 8.06 -5.84
C CYS A 80 -6.20 8.89 -7.02
N GLN A 81 -6.40 8.38 -8.24
CA GLN A 81 -5.97 9.05 -9.47
C GLN A 81 -6.50 10.48 -9.58
N ASP A 82 -7.80 10.69 -9.35
CA ASP A 82 -8.43 12.02 -9.42
C ASP A 82 -7.79 13.05 -8.49
N CYS A 83 -7.41 12.63 -7.28
CA CYS A 83 -6.76 13.50 -6.31
C CYS A 83 -5.31 13.79 -6.70
N ALA A 84 -4.60 12.78 -7.23
CA ALA A 84 -3.23 12.94 -7.68
C ALA A 84 -3.12 13.90 -8.88
N GLU A 85 -4.02 13.81 -9.86
CA GLU A 85 -4.04 14.68 -11.05
C GLU A 85 -4.36 16.14 -10.71
N LYS A 86 -5.17 16.39 -9.67
CA LYS A 86 -5.55 17.74 -9.24
C LYS A 86 -4.53 18.39 -8.31
N THR A 87 -3.52 17.65 -7.84
CA THR A 87 -2.61 18.10 -6.78
C THR A 87 -1.18 18.22 -7.30
N SER A 88 -0.64 19.44 -7.33
CA SER A 88 0.73 19.68 -7.81
C SER A 88 1.82 19.13 -6.89
N LYS A 89 1.55 19.07 -5.57
CA LYS A 89 2.44 18.49 -4.56
C LYS A 89 1.63 17.62 -3.60
N ILE A 90 1.80 16.32 -3.70
CA ILE A 90 1.09 15.33 -2.87
C ILE A 90 1.73 15.32 -1.46
N LEU A 91 1.07 15.96 -0.49
CA LEU A 91 1.48 16.00 0.92
C LEU A 91 0.62 15.05 1.75
N CYS A 92 1.22 14.32 2.69
CA CYS A 92 0.41 13.49 3.60
C CYS A 92 -0.53 14.37 4.44
N PRO A 93 -1.64 13.83 4.99
CA PRO A 93 -2.64 14.61 5.72
C PRO A 93 -2.05 15.49 6.83
N ASN A 94 -1.03 15.00 7.55
CA ASN A 94 -0.35 15.77 8.58
C ASN A 94 0.48 16.94 8.03
N CYS A 95 1.17 16.76 6.90
CA CYS A 95 1.94 17.84 6.27
C CYS A 95 1.03 18.87 5.60
N LEU A 96 -0.11 18.43 5.04
CA LEU A 96 -1.12 19.32 4.47
C LEU A 96 -1.70 20.24 5.56
N ALA A 97 -2.15 19.66 6.68
CA ALA A 97 -2.68 20.43 7.81
C ALA A 97 -1.69 21.45 8.38
N LYS A 98 -0.38 21.13 8.42
CA LYS A 98 0.67 22.07 8.85
C LYS A 98 0.90 23.20 7.85
N ALA A 99 0.83 22.91 6.55
CA ALA A 99 0.99 23.93 5.52
C ALA A 99 -0.17 24.95 5.56
N ASP A 100 -1.40 24.48 5.74
CA ASP A 100 -2.59 25.33 5.86
C ASP A 100 -2.53 26.23 7.11
N ALA A 101 -2.03 25.70 8.23
CA ALA A 101 -1.84 26.45 9.46
C ALA A 101 -0.74 27.53 9.38
N SER A 102 0.19 27.42 8.41
CA SER A 102 1.26 28.40 8.21
C SER A 102 0.90 29.51 7.22
N ALA A 103 -0.25 29.38 6.55
CA ALA A 103 -0.75 30.32 5.54
C ALA A 103 -1.77 31.33 6.10
N ASN A 104 -2.20 31.15 7.35
CA ASN A 104 -3.08 32.05 8.11
C ASN A 104 -2.32 32.71 9.26
#